data_AF-A0A3N2CZA2-F1
#
_entry.id   AF-A0A3N2CZA2-F1
#
_cell.length_a   1.000
_cell.length_b   1.000
_cell.length_c   1.000
_cell.angle_alpha   90.00
_cell.angle_beta   90.00
_cell.angle_gamma   90.00
#
_symmetry.space_group_name_H-M   'P 1'
#
loop_
_entity.id
_entity.type
_entity.pdbx_description
1 polymer ?
#
loop_
_entity_poly.entity_id
_entity_poly.type
_entity_poly.pdbx_seq_one_letter_code
_entity_poly.pdbx_strand_id
1 'polypeptide(L)'
;MVPGGYGHRVVTFREGRRPRDRARRFVERVDPVRVVDLVQTVKTALAGGLAWWMAGVFDLDQAFLAPWAAVLVVHETVYKTVSRGSQQVAATFFAVFLAFGLGITIGTGPWAIGLVILVGYLIGQLRWVKEEAGTIATTGLVVIATGSIGQTDLLASRLIDTALGVVVGLAVNLVVWPPLRDRAAWSQTEQLPSELGAVLRDVAGGIGADLDPHDVKAWIRGIRKVDVHIDQAWRLLWQAKESGRMNPRRSQPTGVRELRKVLHQLEQAVADSLSMARTVARSAENRTDWDESFRERWREVARGTADAVDAQDVPRLEELGEELSRMTEDFSQSSLEPEVWREYGGLLMNLRNVHDALTAAVQWNHEATPDKRRSKRFDDPREMLRRERQAGVRGRRLSAGRDGYVARDEHTEP
;
A
#
# COMPACT_ATOMS: atom_id res chain seq x y z
N MET A 1 -65.20 -24.79 30.35
CA MET A 1 -64.19 -25.66 29.74
C MET A 1 -63.86 -25.08 28.37
N VAL A 2 -62.62 -24.61 28.19
CA VAL A 2 -61.95 -24.11 26.97
C VAL A 2 -62.56 -22.88 26.23
N PRO A 3 -61.89 -21.71 26.23
CA PRO A 3 -62.18 -20.61 25.32
C PRO A 3 -61.39 -20.74 24.00
N GLY A 4 -62.03 -20.42 22.88
CA GLY A 4 -61.48 -20.45 21.53
C GLY A 4 -60.46 -19.33 21.26
N GLY A 5 -59.26 -19.73 20.86
CA GLY A 5 -58.19 -18.84 20.42
C GLY A 5 -58.07 -18.83 18.89
N TYR A 6 -58.11 -17.62 18.32
CA TYR A 6 -57.91 -17.32 16.92
C TYR A 6 -56.49 -17.71 16.47
N GLY A 7 -56.38 -18.69 15.56
CA GLY A 7 -55.12 -19.07 14.93
C GLY A 7 -54.79 -18.16 13.74
N HIS A 8 -54.05 -17.07 13.98
CA HIS A 8 -53.35 -16.35 12.91
C HIS A 8 -52.17 -17.21 12.40
N ARG A 9 -52.33 -17.78 11.21
CA ARG A 9 -51.26 -18.42 10.45
C ARG A 9 -50.29 -17.34 9.96
N VAL A 10 -49.19 -17.12 10.67
CA VAL A 10 -48.05 -16.33 10.17
C VAL A 10 -47.31 -17.18 9.15
N VAL A 11 -47.50 -16.86 7.87
CA VAL A 11 -46.68 -17.39 6.77
C VAL A 11 -45.29 -16.79 6.93
N THR A 12 -44.34 -17.58 7.44
CA THR A 12 -42.92 -17.20 7.46
C THR A 12 -42.40 -17.21 6.03
N PHE A 13 -42.27 -16.01 5.45
CA PHE A 13 -41.61 -15.80 4.18
C PHE A 13 -40.12 -16.16 4.35
N ARG A 14 -39.74 -17.36 3.91
CA ARG A 14 -38.35 -17.83 3.92
C ARG A 14 -37.60 -17.06 2.85
N GLU A 15 -37.00 -15.96 3.25
CA GLU A 15 -36.23 -15.07 2.37
C GLU A 15 -35.13 -15.87 1.66
N GLY A 16 -35.27 -15.99 0.34
CA GLY A 16 -34.33 -16.69 -0.51
C GLY A 16 -32.95 -16.05 -0.38
N ARG A 17 -32.01 -16.80 0.20
CA ARG A 17 -30.58 -16.44 0.27
C ARG A 17 -30.07 -16.19 -1.15
N ARG A 18 -29.87 -14.92 -1.51
CA ARG A 18 -29.37 -14.52 -2.82
C ARG A 18 -27.90 -14.97 -2.94
N PRO A 19 -27.48 -15.57 -4.07
CA PRO A 19 -26.12 -16.08 -4.26
C PRO A 19 -25.01 -15.01 -4.24
N ARG A 20 -25.37 -13.72 -4.25
CA ARG A 20 -24.45 -12.58 -4.20
C ARG A 20 -23.73 -12.43 -2.85
N ASP A 21 -24.31 -12.92 -1.75
CA ASP A 21 -23.72 -12.79 -0.40
C ASP A 21 -22.63 -13.82 -0.09
N ARG A 22 -22.48 -14.85 -0.94
CA ARG A 22 -21.39 -15.83 -0.84
C ARG A 22 -20.11 -15.34 -1.52
N ALA A 23 -20.24 -14.69 -2.67
CA ALA A 23 -19.12 -14.09 -3.39
C ALA A 23 -18.47 -12.96 -2.57
N ARG A 24 -19.29 -12.15 -1.88
CA ARG A 24 -18.81 -11.03 -1.05
C ARG A 24 -18.00 -11.51 0.17
N ARG A 25 -18.45 -12.57 0.85
CA ARG A 25 -17.73 -13.19 1.98
C ARG A 25 -16.47 -13.95 1.59
N PHE A 26 -16.34 -14.40 0.34
CA PHE A 26 -15.11 -15.00 -0.14
C PHE A 26 -14.04 -13.93 -0.38
N VAL A 27 -14.43 -12.78 -0.93
CA VAL A 27 -13.52 -11.64 -1.17
C VAL A 27 -13.01 -11.00 0.12
N GLU A 28 -13.77 -11.04 1.22
CA GLU A 28 -13.33 -10.55 2.54
C GLU A 28 -12.28 -11.44 3.24
N ARG A 29 -12.05 -12.68 2.78
CA ARG A 29 -11.05 -13.58 3.37
C ARG A 29 -9.76 -13.72 2.57
N VAL A 30 -9.68 -13.11 1.38
CA VAL A 30 -8.46 -13.18 0.59
C VAL A 30 -7.63 -11.95 0.84
N ASP A 31 -6.47 -12.16 1.46
CA ASP A 31 -5.40 -11.18 1.61
C ASP A 31 -5.21 -10.43 0.27
N PRO A 32 -5.49 -9.11 0.23
CA PRO A 32 -5.39 -8.31 -0.98
C PRO A 32 -4.02 -8.42 -1.66
N VAL A 33 -2.96 -8.68 -0.90
CA VAL A 33 -1.61 -8.91 -1.43
C VAL A 33 -1.57 -10.17 -2.29
N ARG A 34 -2.11 -11.29 -1.79
CA ARG A 34 -2.15 -12.57 -2.53
C ARG A 34 -2.97 -12.47 -3.80
N VAL A 35 -4.04 -11.66 -3.80
CA VAL A 35 -4.82 -11.39 -5.01
C VAL A 35 -3.98 -10.64 -6.03
N VAL A 36 -3.18 -9.66 -5.61
CA VAL A 36 -2.29 -8.90 -6.50
C VAL A 36 -1.27 -9.82 -7.14
N ASP A 37 -0.62 -10.68 -6.35
CA ASP A 37 0.40 -11.61 -6.84
C ASP A 37 -0.20 -12.64 -7.80
N LEU A 38 -1.35 -13.24 -7.46
CA LEU A 38 -2.03 -14.20 -8.32
C LEU A 38 -2.46 -13.58 -9.66
N VAL A 39 -2.97 -12.35 -9.64
CA VAL A 39 -3.34 -11.62 -10.86
C VAL A 39 -2.10 -11.38 -11.72
N GLN A 40 -0.95 -11.05 -11.12
CA GLN A 40 0.30 -10.90 -11.85
C GLN A 40 0.72 -12.21 -12.53
N THR A 41 0.68 -13.33 -11.80
CA THR A 41 1.03 -14.65 -12.35
C THR A 41 0.13 -15.05 -13.52
N VAL A 42 -1.19 -14.92 -13.36
CA VAL A 42 -2.17 -15.24 -14.42
C VAL A 42 -1.95 -14.36 -15.64
N LYS A 43 -1.66 -13.08 -15.44
CA LYS A 43 -1.38 -12.13 -16.51
C LYS A 43 -0.14 -12.48 -17.31
N THR A 44 0.96 -12.83 -16.63
CA THR A 44 2.20 -13.27 -17.27
C THR A 44 1.96 -14.54 -18.09
N ALA A 45 1.22 -15.51 -17.54
CA ALA A 45 0.85 -16.73 -18.26
C ALA A 45 -0.02 -16.45 -19.50
N LEU A 46 -1.03 -15.58 -19.38
CA LEU A 46 -1.87 -15.16 -20.50
C LEU A 46 -1.06 -14.44 -21.59
N ALA A 47 -0.11 -13.57 -21.20
CA ALA A 47 0.75 -12.87 -22.14
C ALA A 47 1.64 -13.83 -22.94
N GLY A 48 2.29 -14.78 -22.25
CA GLY A 48 3.08 -15.81 -22.92
C GLY A 48 2.24 -16.67 -23.87
N GLY A 49 1.08 -17.16 -23.41
CA GLY A 49 0.19 -17.98 -24.22
C GLY A 49 -0.34 -17.25 -25.47
N LEU A 50 -0.78 -16.00 -25.31
CA LEU A 50 -1.26 -15.18 -26.42
C LEU A 50 -0.14 -14.82 -27.39
N ALA A 51 1.07 -14.54 -26.91
CA ALA A 51 2.20 -14.21 -27.77
C ALA A 51 2.62 -15.42 -28.61
N TRP A 52 2.64 -16.62 -28.03
CA TRP A 52 2.89 -17.85 -28.78
C TRP A 52 1.80 -18.13 -29.82
N TRP A 53 0.53 -17.99 -29.45
CA TRP A 53 -0.58 -18.17 -30.40
C TRP A 53 -0.50 -17.19 -31.57
N MET A 54 -0.23 -15.90 -31.29
CA MET A 54 -0.05 -14.88 -32.33
C MET A 54 1.16 -15.15 -33.22
N ALA A 55 2.28 -15.61 -32.65
CA ALA A 55 3.47 -15.96 -33.42
C ALA A 55 3.19 -17.08 -34.45
N GLY A 56 2.38 -18.07 -34.08
CA GLY A 56 1.92 -19.11 -35.00
C GLY A 56 0.96 -18.61 -36.08
N VAL A 57 0.13 -17.59 -35.79
CA VAL A 57 -0.76 -16.97 -36.78
C VAL A 57 0.01 -16.17 -37.83
N PHE A 58 1.13 -15.56 -37.45
CA PHE A 58 2.00 -14.79 -38.35
C PHE A 58 3.10 -15.64 -39.02
N ASP A 59 3.12 -16.95 -38.78
CA ASP A 59 4.10 -17.89 -39.34
C ASP A 59 5.56 -17.45 -39.13
N LEU A 60 5.88 -17.03 -37.89
CA LEU A 60 7.20 -16.51 -37.55
C LEU A 60 8.23 -17.64 -37.42
N ASP A 61 9.39 -17.47 -38.09
CA ASP A 61 10.49 -18.43 -38.11
C ASP A 61 11.02 -18.79 -36.71
N GLN A 62 10.96 -17.86 -35.75
CA GLN A 62 11.44 -18.06 -34.38
C GLN A 62 10.32 -17.81 -33.35
N ALA A 63 9.16 -18.44 -33.55
CA ALA A 63 7.96 -18.28 -32.71
C ALA A 63 8.18 -18.37 -31.18
N PHE A 64 9.25 -19.01 -30.71
CA PHE A 64 9.60 -19.07 -29.28
C PHE A 64 10.07 -17.75 -28.67
N LEU A 65 10.55 -16.81 -29.47
CA LEU A 65 11.01 -15.50 -28.98
C LEU A 65 9.84 -14.61 -28.55
N ALA A 66 8.68 -14.77 -29.17
CA ALA A 66 7.48 -13.99 -28.85
C ALA A 66 7.00 -14.21 -27.40
N PRO A 67 6.74 -15.44 -26.90
CA PRO A 67 6.37 -15.63 -25.50
C PRO A 67 7.49 -15.29 -24.52
N TRP A 68 8.76 -15.53 -24.89
CA TRP A 68 9.91 -15.15 -24.07
C TRP A 68 9.92 -13.63 -23.83
N ALA A 69 9.79 -12.85 -24.90
CA ALA A 69 9.72 -11.40 -24.81
C ALA A 69 8.45 -10.93 -24.07
N ALA A 70 7.29 -11.54 -24.32
CA ALA A 70 6.05 -11.17 -23.63
C ALA A 70 6.13 -11.39 -22.11
N VAL A 71 6.68 -12.52 -21.65
CA VAL A 71 6.85 -12.83 -20.23
C VAL A 71 7.81 -11.85 -19.57
N LEU A 72 8.92 -11.52 -20.23
CA LEU A 72 9.92 -10.57 -19.70
C LEU A 72 9.38 -9.14 -19.63
N VAL A 73 8.52 -8.74 -20.56
CA VAL A 73 7.98 -7.37 -20.56
C VAL A 73 6.87 -7.18 -19.53
N VAL A 74 6.10 -8.22 -19.18
CA VAL A 74 5.01 -8.11 -18.20
C VAL A 74 5.55 -7.85 -16.80
N HIS A 75 5.55 -6.57 -16.43
CA HIS A 75 5.94 -6.10 -15.11
C HIS A 75 4.71 -5.68 -14.29
N GLU A 76 4.96 -5.37 -13.03
CA GLU A 76 3.93 -4.97 -12.06
C GLU A 76 3.23 -3.64 -12.42
N THR A 77 3.88 -2.77 -13.19
CA THR A 77 3.35 -1.45 -13.58
C THR A 77 3.42 -1.26 -15.09
N VAL A 78 2.47 -0.50 -15.65
CA VAL A 78 2.48 -0.15 -17.07
C VAL A 78 3.73 0.65 -17.43
N TYR A 79 4.17 1.57 -16.57
CA TYR A 79 5.40 2.33 -16.78
C TYR A 79 6.64 1.44 -16.87
N LYS A 80 6.84 0.53 -15.89
CA LYS A 80 7.96 -0.43 -15.94
C LYS A 80 7.85 -1.33 -17.15
N THR A 81 6.66 -1.81 -17.48
CA THR A 81 6.41 -2.64 -18.68
C THR A 81 6.81 -1.90 -19.96
N VAL A 82 6.40 -0.64 -20.13
CA VAL A 82 6.75 0.16 -21.32
C VAL A 82 8.25 0.47 -21.34
N SER A 83 8.81 0.94 -20.22
CA SER A 83 10.23 1.26 -20.12
C SER A 83 11.09 0.03 -20.41
N ARG A 84 10.85 -1.07 -19.71
CA ARG A 84 11.57 -2.34 -19.88
C ARG A 84 11.36 -2.95 -21.25
N GLY A 85 10.12 -2.93 -21.78
CA GLY A 85 9.84 -3.38 -23.14
C GLY A 85 10.64 -2.58 -24.19
N SER A 86 10.69 -1.26 -24.06
CA SER A 86 11.49 -0.42 -24.97
C SER A 86 13.00 -0.69 -24.84
N GLN A 87 13.49 -0.90 -23.63
CA GLN A 87 14.89 -1.23 -23.35
C GLN A 87 15.25 -2.61 -23.89
N GLN A 88 14.35 -3.59 -23.79
CA GLN A 88 14.53 -4.93 -24.31
C GLN A 88 14.58 -4.95 -25.84
N VAL A 89 13.70 -4.19 -26.49
CA VAL A 89 13.76 -3.98 -27.95
C VAL A 89 15.11 -3.37 -28.33
N ALA A 90 15.50 -2.26 -27.70
CA ALA A 90 16.79 -1.60 -27.95
C ALA A 90 18.00 -2.53 -27.70
N ALA A 91 17.96 -3.29 -26.60
CA ALA A 91 18.97 -4.28 -26.25
C ALA A 91 19.10 -5.37 -27.32
N THR A 92 17.98 -5.85 -27.86
CA THR A 92 17.96 -6.84 -28.94
C THR A 92 18.56 -6.27 -30.22
N PHE A 93 18.26 -5.01 -30.56
CA PHE A 93 18.93 -4.31 -31.65
C PHE A 93 20.44 -4.23 -31.42
N PHE A 94 20.90 -3.73 -30.28
CA PHE A 94 22.33 -3.66 -29.97
C PHE A 94 23.01 -5.03 -30.04
N ALA A 95 22.37 -6.09 -29.54
CA ALA A 95 22.88 -7.44 -29.61
C ALA A 95 23.05 -7.94 -31.04
N VAL A 96 22.03 -7.77 -31.88
CA VAL A 96 22.05 -8.19 -33.29
C VAL A 96 23.10 -7.42 -34.08
N PHE A 97 23.16 -6.09 -33.94
CA PHE A 97 24.16 -5.26 -34.62
C PHE A 97 25.58 -5.58 -34.16
N LEU A 98 25.79 -5.77 -32.84
CA LEU A 98 27.09 -6.12 -32.29
C LEU A 98 27.54 -7.50 -32.76
N ALA A 99 26.66 -8.50 -32.72
CA ALA A 99 26.96 -9.85 -33.18
C ALA A 99 27.22 -9.90 -34.68
N PHE A 100 26.44 -9.16 -35.48
CA PHE A 100 26.68 -9.03 -36.91
C PHE A 100 28.04 -8.38 -37.18
N GLY A 101 28.34 -7.24 -36.56
CA GLY A 101 29.60 -6.51 -36.75
C GLY A 101 30.84 -7.30 -36.33
N LEU A 102 30.80 -7.96 -35.17
CA LEU A 102 31.89 -8.84 -34.72
C LEU A 102 31.98 -10.12 -35.56
N GLY A 103 30.83 -10.67 -35.96
CA GLY A 103 30.74 -11.86 -36.78
C GLY A 103 31.39 -11.70 -38.16
N ILE A 104 31.18 -10.55 -38.83
CA ILE A 104 31.79 -10.28 -40.14
C ILE A 104 33.27 -9.90 -40.05
N THR A 105 33.74 -9.36 -38.92
CA THR A 105 35.12 -8.88 -38.75
C THR A 105 36.05 -9.92 -38.16
N ILE A 106 35.61 -10.64 -37.14
CA ILE A 106 36.41 -11.59 -36.33
C ILE A 106 35.97 -13.04 -36.57
N GLY A 107 34.77 -13.26 -37.10
CA GLY A 107 34.19 -14.59 -37.32
C GLY A 107 33.38 -15.10 -36.12
N THR A 108 33.20 -16.41 -36.02
CA THR A 108 32.37 -17.08 -35.00
C THR A 108 33.17 -17.80 -33.91
N GLY A 109 34.47 -17.53 -33.81
CA GLY A 109 35.37 -18.22 -32.88
C GLY A 109 35.23 -17.76 -31.42
N PRO A 110 35.96 -18.42 -30.49
CA PRO A 110 35.92 -18.10 -29.05
C PRO A 110 36.23 -16.63 -28.71
N TRP A 111 37.11 -16.00 -29.50
CA TRP A 111 37.45 -14.58 -29.34
C TRP A 111 36.28 -13.65 -29.68
N ALA A 112 35.50 -13.95 -30.72
CA ALA A 112 34.31 -13.19 -31.08
C ALA A 112 33.24 -13.29 -29.97
N ILE A 113 33.10 -14.48 -29.39
CA ILE A 113 32.22 -14.72 -28.23
C ILE A 113 32.67 -13.90 -27.01
N GLY A 114 33.94 -13.97 -26.63
CA GLY A 114 34.46 -13.20 -25.50
C GLY A 114 34.26 -11.70 -25.68
N LEU A 115 34.46 -11.21 -26.91
CA LEU A 115 34.31 -9.80 -27.24
C LEU A 115 32.84 -9.36 -27.28
N VAL A 116 31.91 -10.18 -27.80
CA VAL A 116 30.49 -9.84 -27.81
C VAL A 116 29.93 -9.72 -26.39
N ILE A 117 30.40 -10.59 -25.48
CA ILE A 117 30.01 -10.54 -24.07
C ILE A 117 30.58 -9.26 -23.43
N LEU A 118 31.88 -9.03 -23.58
CA LEU A 118 32.55 -7.85 -23.01
C LEU A 118 31.90 -6.55 -23.50
N VAL A 119 31.75 -6.39 -24.81
CA VAL A 119 31.19 -5.19 -25.41
C VAL A 119 29.69 -5.09 -25.11
N GLY A 120 28.95 -6.19 -25.06
CA GLY A 120 27.56 -6.22 -24.66
C GLY A 120 27.34 -5.67 -23.24
N TYR A 121 28.19 -6.08 -22.29
CA TYR A 121 28.17 -5.53 -20.93
C TYR A 121 28.62 -4.06 -20.85
N LEU A 122 29.55 -3.63 -21.71
CA LEU A 122 29.97 -2.24 -21.80
C LEU A 122 28.85 -1.34 -22.36
N ILE A 123 28.17 -1.77 -23.42
CA ILE A 123 26.96 -1.09 -23.94
C ILE A 123 25.90 -1.04 -22.85
N GLY A 124 25.75 -2.14 -22.11
CA GLY A 124 24.91 -2.23 -20.92
C GLY A 124 25.31 -1.34 -19.74
N GLN A 125 26.33 -0.49 -19.83
CA GLN A 125 26.55 0.58 -18.83
C GLN A 125 25.81 1.87 -19.18
N LEU A 126 25.29 2.00 -20.40
CA LEU A 126 24.47 3.14 -20.81
C LEU A 126 23.22 3.22 -19.94
N ARG A 127 22.93 4.41 -19.39
CA ARG A 127 21.81 4.62 -18.45
C ARG A 127 20.46 4.12 -18.96
N TRP A 128 20.24 4.15 -20.27
CA TRP A 128 18.98 3.72 -20.86
C TRP A 128 18.83 2.19 -20.92
N VAL A 129 19.87 1.41 -21.19
CA VAL A 129 19.79 -0.06 -21.35
C VAL A 129 20.50 -0.82 -20.22
N LYS A 130 20.80 -0.14 -19.11
CA LYS A 130 21.63 -0.69 -18.03
C LYS A 130 21.10 -2.00 -17.47
N GLU A 131 19.80 -2.07 -17.34
CA GLU A 131 19.13 -3.21 -16.74
C GLU A 131 19.00 -4.41 -17.69
N GLU A 132 19.33 -4.22 -18.99
CA GLU A 132 19.29 -5.21 -20.06
C GLU A 132 20.69 -5.60 -20.59
N ALA A 133 21.75 -5.26 -19.85
CA ALA A 133 23.14 -5.61 -20.21
C ALA A 133 23.32 -7.12 -20.46
N GLY A 134 22.71 -7.94 -19.60
CA GLY A 134 22.73 -9.40 -19.73
C GLY A 134 21.99 -9.87 -20.98
N THR A 135 20.88 -9.21 -21.34
CA THR A 135 20.12 -9.49 -22.56
C THR A 135 20.94 -9.19 -23.81
N ILE A 136 21.68 -8.07 -23.84
CA ILE A 136 22.56 -7.70 -24.96
C ILE A 136 23.65 -8.77 -25.16
N ALA A 137 24.37 -9.11 -24.08
CA ALA A 137 25.46 -10.08 -24.12
C ALA A 137 24.97 -11.48 -24.50
N THR A 138 23.89 -11.96 -23.88
CA THR A 138 23.36 -13.31 -24.10
C THR A 138 22.78 -13.45 -25.50
N THR A 139 22.02 -12.46 -25.97
CA THR A 139 21.45 -12.50 -27.33
C THR A 139 22.55 -12.44 -28.39
N GLY A 140 23.56 -11.59 -28.20
CA GLY A 140 24.70 -11.51 -29.11
C GLY A 140 25.52 -12.80 -29.14
N LEU A 141 25.74 -13.41 -27.98
CA LEU A 141 26.35 -14.74 -27.87
C LEU A 141 25.58 -15.78 -28.67
N VAL A 142 24.26 -15.85 -28.49
CA VAL A 142 23.43 -16.83 -29.22
C VAL A 142 23.53 -16.61 -30.72
N VAL A 143 23.47 -15.37 -31.21
CA VAL A 143 23.59 -15.07 -32.65
C VAL A 143 24.93 -15.51 -33.24
N ILE A 144 26.04 -15.29 -32.52
CA ILE A 144 27.36 -15.75 -32.96
C ILE A 144 27.43 -17.28 -32.92
N ALA A 145 26.99 -17.89 -31.83
CA ALA A 145 27.08 -19.33 -31.61
C ALA A 145 26.22 -20.14 -32.58
N THR A 146 25.05 -19.63 -32.98
CA THR A 146 24.16 -20.29 -33.97
C THR A 146 24.60 -20.05 -35.41
N GLY A 147 25.64 -19.24 -35.65
CA GLY A 147 26.12 -18.92 -37.00
C GLY A 147 25.11 -18.11 -37.83
N SER A 148 24.14 -17.45 -37.18
CA SER A 148 23.05 -16.73 -37.86
C SER A 148 23.48 -15.42 -38.53
N ILE A 149 24.76 -15.06 -38.44
CA ILE A 149 25.34 -13.81 -38.97
C ILE A 149 25.12 -13.65 -40.49
N GLY A 150 25.15 -14.74 -41.25
CA GLY A 150 24.96 -14.73 -42.71
C GLY A 150 23.51 -14.83 -43.17
N GLN A 151 22.55 -14.99 -42.26
CA GLN A 151 21.14 -15.19 -42.56
C GLN A 151 20.36 -13.93 -42.16
N THR A 152 20.40 -12.93 -43.02
CA THR A 152 19.76 -11.62 -42.77
C THR A 152 18.28 -11.77 -42.42
N ASP A 153 17.58 -12.72 -43.05
CA ASP A 153 16.18 -13.04 -42.76
C ASP A 153 15.98 -13.53 -41.32
N LEU A 154 16.91 -14.36 -40.79
CA LEU A 154 16.85 -14.83 -39.39
C LEU A 154 17.14 -13.72 -38.36
N LEU A 155 17.97 -12.75 -38.72
CA LEU A 155 18.25 -11.59 -37.86
C LEU A 155 17.06 -10.62 -37.85
N ALA A 156 16.40 -10.45 -39.01
CA ALA A 156 15.20 -9.64 -39.15
C ALA A 156 14.00 -10.27 -38.42
N SER A 157 13.77 -11.59 -38.58
CA SER A 157 12.71 -12.30 -37.86
C SER A 157 12.90 -12.21 -36.35
N ARG A 158 14.13 -12.34 -35.85
CA ARG A 158 14.44 -12.17 -34.42
C ARG A 158 14.02 -10.82 -33.85
N LEU A 159 14.18 -9.74 -34.63
CA LEU A 159 13.74 -8.39 -34.24
C LEU A 159 12.21 -8.27 -34.25
N ILE A 160 11.56 -8.80 -35.29
CA ILE A 160 10.10 -8.81 -35.43
C ILE A 160 9.44 -9.62 -34.32
N ASP A 161 9.95 -10.81 -34.02
CA ASP A 161 9.40 -11.72 -33.02
C ASP A 161 9.49 -11.13 -31.62
N THR A 162 10.63 -10.51 -31.32
CA THR A 162 10.84 -9.80 -30.05
C THR A 162 9.90 -8.60 -29.93
N ALA A 163 9.75 -7.82 -31.01
CA ALA A 163 8.84 -6.67 -31.02
C ALA A 163 7.37 -7.11 -30.85
N LEU A 164 6.96 -8.19 -31.51
CA LEU A 164 5.62 -8.76 -31.35
C LEU A 164 5.38 -9.20 -29.91
N GLY A 165 6.32 -9.93 -29.31
CA GLY A 165 6.24 -10.35 -27.91
C GLY A 165 6.11 -9.16 -26.96
N VAL A 166 6.88 -8.10 -27.16
CA VAL A 166 6.79 -6.85 -26.38
C VAL A 166 5.42 -6.19 -26.56
N VAL A 167 4.89 -6.11 -27.77
CA VAL A 167 3.57 -5.52 -28.06
C VAL A 167 2.45 -6.33 -27.42
N VAL A 168 2.48 -7.66 -27.54
CA VAL A 168 1.48 -8.55 -26.91
C VAL A 168 1.57 -8.47 -25.38
N GLY A 169 2.80 -8.52 -24.83
CA GLY A 169 3.04 -8.35 -23.40
C GLY A 169 2.53 -7.01 -22.88
N LEU A 170 2.69 -5.93 -23.64
CA LEU A 170 2.17 -4.60 -23.31
C LEU A 170 0.65 -4.49 -23.48
N ALA A 171 0.06 -5.16 -24.47
CA ALA A 171 -1.38 -5.20 -24.67
C ALA A 171 -2.08 -5.96 -23.53
N VAL A 172 -1.57 -7.14 -23.18
CA VAL A 172 -2.03 -7.90 -22.01
C VAL A 172 -1.74 -7.12 -20.73
N ASN A 173 -0.55 -6.51 -20.66
CA ASN A 173 -0.14 -5.35 -19.87
C ASN A 173 -1.28 -4.40 -19.43
N LEU A 174 -1.93 -3.88 -20.47
CA LEU A 174 -2.91 -2.81 -20.42
C LEU A 174 -4.34 -3.33 -20.21
N VAL A 175 -4.68 -4.47 -20.83
CA VAL A 175 -6.02 -5.07 -20.82
C VAL A 175 -6.28 -5.82 -19.52
N VAL A 176 -5.31 -6.62 -19.06
CA VAL A 176 -5.37 -7.35 -17.78
C VAL A 176 -5.01 -6.36 -16.68
N TRP A 177 -6.03 -5.60 -16.30
CA TRP A 177 -6.03 -4.47 -15.37
C TRP A 177 -5.09 -4.66 -14.16
N PRO A 178 -4.22 -3.67 -13.82
CA PRO A 178 -3.53 -3.72 -12.55
C PRO A 178 -4.60 -3.71 -11.44
N PRO A 179 -4.64 -4.73 -10.57
CA PRO A 179 -5.61 -4.80 -9.50
C PRO A 179 -5.51 -3.54 -8.63
N LEU A 180 -6.61 -3.17 -7.98
CA LEU A 180 -6.74 -1.98 -7.13
C LEU A 180 -5.75 -2.02 -5.95
N ARG A 181 -4.47 -1.72 -6.22
CA ARG A 181 -3.36 -1.73 -5.25
C ARG A 181 -3.52 -0.65 -4.18
N ASP A 182 -4.31 0.38 -4.48
CA ASP A 182 -4.74 1.35 -3.47
C ASP A 182 -5.41 0.62 -2.30
N ARG A 183 -6.39 -0.25 -2.55
CA ARG A 183 -7.09 -0.94 -1.44
C ARG A 183 -6.18 -1.84 -0.63
N ALA A 184 -5.22 -2.50 -1.29
CA ALA A 184 -4.25 -3.35 -0.62
C ALA A 184 -3.28 -2.53 0.27
N ALA A 185 -2.81 -1.37 -0.21
CA ALA A 185 -2.00 -0.48 0.62
C ALA A 185 -2.79 0.02 1.85
N TRP A 186 -4.06 0.38 1.65
CA TRP A 186 -4.91 0.87 2.74
C TRP A 186 -5.21 -0.24 3.75
N SER A 187 -5.58 -1.44 3.30
CA SER A 187 -5.89 -2.56 4.21
C SER A 187 -4.66 -3.02 5.00
N GLN A 188 -3.46 -2.96 4.40
CA GLN A 188 -2.24 -3.26 5.14
C GLN A 188 -1.96 -2.19 6.19
N THR A 189 -2.12 -0.91 5.85
CA THR A 189 -1.91 0.18 6.83
C THR A 189 -2.94 0.19 7.96
N GLU A 190 -4.18 -0.21 7.70
CA GLU A 190 -5.25 -0.27 8.70
C GLU A 190 -4.95 -1.26 9.84
N GLN A 191 -4.14 -2.30 9.59
CA GLN A 191 -3.76 -3.32 10.58
C GLN A 191 -2.53 -2.93 11.42
N LEU A 192 -1.65 -2.09 10.89
CA LEU A 192 -0.38 -1.71 11.56
C LEU A 192 -0.55 -1.11 12.97
N PRO A 193 -1.53 -0.22 13.24
CA PRO A 193 -1.71 0.34 14.58
C PRO A 193 -1.97 -0.73 15.63
N SER A 194 -2.82 -1.72 15.34
CA SER A 194 -3.10 -2.83 16.25
C SER A 194 -1.90 -3.75 16.46
N GLU A 195 -1.10 -4.01 15.42
CA GLU A 195 0.12 -4.79 15.57
C GLU A 195 1.15 -4.09 16.48
N LEU A 196 1.30 -2.78 16.32
CA LEU A 196 2.18 -1.97 17.16
C LEU A 196 1.62 -1.80 18.58
N GLY A 197 0.29 -1.67 18.73
CA GLY A 197 -0.40 -1.66 20.01
C GLY A 197 -0.19 -2.97 20.78
N ALA A 198 -0.23 -4.12 20.11
CA ALA A 198 0.06 -5.41 20.73
C ALA A 198 1.49 -5.47 21.31
N VAL A 199 2.49 -4.99 20.55
CA VAL A 199 3.86 -4.85 21.06
C VAL A 199 3.92 -3.93 22.28
N LEU A 200 3.23 -2.79 22.23
CA LEU A 200 3.21 -1.83 23.33
C LEU A 200 2.61 -2.45 24.60
N ARG A 201 1.56 -3.25 24.45
CA ARG A 201 0.94 -4.04 25.53
C ARG A 201 1.92 -5.04 26.13
N ASP A 202 2.70 -5.73 25.30
CA ASP A 202 3.70 -6.69 25.74
C ASP A 202 4.84 -6.02 26.51
N VAL A 203 5.36 -4.87 26.02
CA VAL A 203 6.39 -4.07 26.70
C VAL A 203 5.88 -3.58 28.06
N ALA A 204 4.65 -3.10 28.13
CA ALA A 204 4.00 -2.73 29.39
C ALA A 204 3.75 -3.94 30.32
N GLY A 205 3.68 -5.15 29.76
CA GLY A 205 3.66 -6.40 30.52
C GLY A 205 4.92 -6.62 31.34
N GLY A 206 6.09 -6.39 30.75
CA GLY A 206 7.38 -6.79 31.35
C GLY A 206 8.13 -5.70 32.10
N ILE A 207 7.67 -4.44 32.12
CA ILE A 207 8.25 -3.42 33.02
C ILE A 207 7.96 -3.83 34.45
N GLY A 208 8.86 -4.45 35.21
CA GLY A 208 8.63 -4.90 36.60
C GLY A 208 9.80 -5.73 37.15
N ALA A 209 9.67 -6.25 38.38
CA ALA A 209 10.78 -6.89 39.11
C ALA A 209 11.31 -8.20 38.48
N ASP A 210 10.53 -8.88 37.62
CA ASP A 210 10.86 -10.19 37.04
C ASP A 210 10.79 -10.19 35.50
N LEU A 211 11.60 -9.38 34.82
CA LEU A 211 11.70 -9.42 33.35
C LEU A 211 12.57 -10.59 32.86
N ASP A 212 12.01 -11.51 32.09
CA ASP A 212 12.77 -12.58 31.42
C ASP A 212 13.45 -12.01 30.15
N PRO A 213 14.77 -12.24 29.92
CA PRO A 213 15.42 -11.94 28.65
C PRO A 213 14.72 -12.52 27.40
N HIS A 214 13.92 -13.59 27.56
CA HIS A 214 13.09 -14.15 26.49
C HIS A 214 11.97 -13.19 26.06
N ASP A 215 11.37 -12.45 26.99
CA ASP A 215 10.30 -11.48 26.73
C ASP A 215 10.82 -10.34 25.87
N VAL A 216 11.99 -9.79 26.22
CA VAL A 216 12.67 -8.75 25.43
C VAL A 216 12.91 -9.20 23.98
N LYS A 217 13.37 -10.44 23.80
CA LYS A 217 13.58 -11.02 22.46
C LYS A 217 12.26 -11.21 21.71
N ALA A 218 11.15 -11.51 22.40
CA ALA A 218 9.83 -11.59 21.80
C ALA A 218 9.35 -10.21 21.33
N TRP A 219 9.49 -9.17 22.15
CA TRP A 219 9.11 -7.80 21.80
C TRP A 219 9.87 -7.29 20.58
N ILE A 220 11.21 -7.45 20.56
CA ILE A 220 12.04 -7.04 19.42
C ILE A 220 11.64 -7.77 18.13
N ARG A 221 11.28 -9.06 18.22
CA ARG A 221 10.76 -9.81 17.07
C ARG A 221 9.41 -9.26 16.61
N GLY A 222 8.52 -8.92 17.54
CA GLY A 222 7.25 -8.25 17.24
C GLY A 222 7.46 -6.92 16.50
N ILE A 223 8.31 -6.04 17.02
CA ILE A 223 8.65 -4.74 16.43
C ILE A 223 9.20 -4.92 15.00
N ARG A 224 10.16 -5.83 14.80
CA ARG A 224 10.73 -6.11 13.47
C ARG A 224 9.68 -6.65 12.48
N LYS A 225 8.69 -7.41 12.97
CA LYS A 225 7.60 -7.88 12.12
C LYS A 225 6.74 -6.70 11.63
N VAL A 226 6.42 -5.76 12.51
CA VAL A 226 5.70 -4.53 12.15
C VAL A 226 6.48 -3.70 11.12
N ASP A 227 7.80 -3.57 11.29
CA ASP A 227 8.69 -2.88 10.35
C ASP A 227 8.62 -3.48 8.93
N VAL A 228 8.68 -4.81 8.82
CA VAL A 228 8.52 -5.52 7.54
C VAL A 228 7.16 -5.25 6.89
N HIS A 229 6.10 -5.13 7.69
CA HIS A 229 4.76 -4.82 7.19
C HIS A 229 4.63 -3.34 6.75
N ILE A 230 5.29 -2.40 7.44
CA ILE A 230 5.41 -0.99 7.02
C ILE A 230 6.10 -0.91 5.66
N ASP A 231 7.22 -1.61 5.50
CA ASP A 231 7.95 -1.71 4.24
C ASP A 231 7.08 -2.26 3.10
N GLN A 232 6.24 -3.25 3.39
CA GLN A 232 5.28 -3.78 2.43
C GLN A 232 4.22 -2.75 2.05
N ALA A 233 3.68 -2.02 3.02
CA ALA A 233 2.71 -0.95 2.76
C ALA A 233 3.34 0.18 1.92
N TRP A 234 4.59 0.55 2.16
CA TRP A 234 5.36 1.48 1.32
C TRP A 234 5.52 1.00 -0.11
N ARG A 235 5.87 -0.28 -0.33
CA ARG A 235 5.96 -0.86 -1.68
C ARG A 235 4.63 -0.77 -2.42
N LEU A 236 3.53 -1.14 -1.76
CA LEU A 236 2.19 -1.07 -2.33
C LEU A 236 1.78 0.38 -2.65
N LEU A 237 2.10 1.34 -1.77
CA LEU A 237 1.85 2.76 -1.98
C LEU A 237 2.63 3.32 -3.18
N TRP A 238 3.90 2.95 -3.32
CA TRP A 238 4.73 3.36 -4.46
C TRP A 238 4.19 2.82 -5.78
N GLN A 239 3.83 1.54 -5.82
CA GLN A 239 3.22 0.91 -7.00
C GLN A 239 1.86 1.55 -7.36
N ALA A 240 1.05 1.89 -6.34
CA ALA A 240 -0.22 2.60 -6.50
C ALA A 240 -0.01 4.00 -7.13
N LYS A 241 0.95 4.77 -6.62
CA LYS A 241 1.32 6.09 -7.15
C LYS A 241 1.80 6.01 -8.60
N GLU A 242 2.62 5.01 -8.92
CA GLU A 242 3.15 4.79 -10.27
C GLU A 242 2.03 4.43 -11.26
N SER A 243 1.13 3.52 -10.86
CA SER A 243 -0.04 3.12 -11.65
C SER A 243 -0.98 4.29 -11.93
N GLY A 244 -1.15 5.21 -10.95
CA GLY A 244 -2.00 6.39 -11.09
C GLY A 244 -1.51 7.42 -12.12
N ARG A 245 -0.22 7.46 -12.45
CA ARG A 245 0.33 8.41 -13.44
C ARG A 245 -0.01 8.03 -14.89
N MET A 246 -0.16 6.75 -15.17
CA MET A 246 -0.41 6.21 -16.52
C MET A 246 -1.81 5.63 -16.68
N ASN A 247 -2.74 5.96 -15.78
CA ASN A 247 -4.13 5.51 -15.88
C ASN A 247 -5.00 6.55 -16.60
N PRO A 248 -5.34 6.36 -17.89
CA PRO A 248 -6.17 7.30 -18.63
C PRO A 248 -7.61 7.40 -18.09
N ARG A 249 -8.06 6.44 -17.26
CA ARG A 249 -9.43 6.39 -16.72
C ARG A 249 -9.56 6.83 -15.26
N ARG A 250 -8.47 7.20 -14.58
CA ARG A 250 -8.54 7.67 -13.17
C ARG A 250 -7.40 8.61 -12.82
N SER A 251 -7.75 9.89 -12.69
CA SER A 251 -6.90 10.94 -12.14
C SER A 251 -6.62 10.66 -10.66
N GLN A 252 -5.36 10.36 -10.32
CA GLN A 252 -4.70 10.29 -9.00
C GLN A 252 -5.46 9.57 -7.85
N PRO A 253 -4.87 8.55 -7.21
CA PRO A 253 -5.47 7.95 -6.03
C PRO A 253 -5.63 8.97 -4.90
N THR A 254 -6.88 9.26 -4.51
CA THR A 254 -7.22 10.18 -3.42
C THR A 254 -6.71 9.65 -2.09
N GLY A 255 -6.00 10.48 -1.32
CA GLY A 255 -5.52 10.12 0.03
C GLY A 255 -4.10 9.54 0.11
N VAL A 256 -3.39 9.38 -1.01
CA VAL A 256 -1.98 8.90 -1.03
C VAL A 256 -1.05 9.78 -0.20
N ARG A 257 -1.30 11.10 -0.16
CA ARG A 257 -0.51 12.02 0.65
C ARG A 257 -0.71 11.78 2.14
N GLU A 258 -1.94 11.57 2.59
CA GLU A 258 -2.25 11.32 3.99
C GLU A 258 -1.77 9.93 4.41
N LEU A 259 -2.00 8.91 3.59
CA LEU A 259 -1.46 7.56 3.81
C LEU A 259 0.07 7.56 3.95
N ARG A 260 0.77 8.38 3.14
CA ARG A 260 2.21 8.57 3.25
C ARG A 260 2.63 9.15 4.59
N LYS A 261 1.89 10.13 5.11
CA LYS A 261 2.20 10.75 6.41
C LYS A 261 2.03 9.73 7.54
N VAL A 262 0.92 8.98 7.53
CA VAL A 262 0.64 7.93 8.52
C VAL A 262 1.73 6.86 8.50
N LEU A 263 2.14 6.38 7.33
CA LEU A 263 3.24 5.40 7.24
C LEU A 263 4.56 5.93 7.81
N HIS A 264 4.88 7.21 7.59
CA HIS A 264 6.09 7.79 8.16
C HIS A 264 6.02 7.92 9.68
N GLN A 265 4.86 8.28 10.23
CA GLN A 265 4.63 8.32 11.67
C GLN A 265 4.75 6.93 12.31
N LEU A 266 4.19 5.89 11.65
CA LEU A 266 4.31 4.51 12.12
C LEU A 266 5.76 3.99 12.06
N GLU A 267 6.52 4.36 11.03
CA GLU A 267 7.95 4.04 10.91
C GLU A 267 8.76 4.64 12.07
N GLN A 268 8.48 5.90 12.42
CA GLN A 268 9.07 6.55 13.60
C GLN A 268 8.66 5.81 14.89
N ALA A 269 7.38 5.47 15.04
CA ALA A 269 6.88 4.76 16.21
C ALA A 269 7.50 3.37 16.39
N VAL A 270 7.87 2.68 15.31
CA VAL A 270 8.65 1.43 15.37
C VAL A 270 10.05 1.68 15.96
N ALA A 271 10.72 2.75 15.54
CA ALA A 271 12.03 3.12 16.09
C ALA A 271 11.94 3.49 17.58
N ASP A 272 10.92 4.27 17.97
CA ASP A 272 10.66 4.63 19.37
C ASP A 272 10.31 3.41 20.23
N SER A 273 9.52 2.48 19.69
CA SER A 273 9.20 1.21 20.36
C SER A 273 10.44 0.35 20.60
N LEU A 274 11.36 0.30 19.62
CA LEU A 274 12.64 -0.40 19.76
C LEU A 274 13.55 0.27 20.80
N SER A 275 13.54 1.61 20.83
CA SER A 275 14.25 2.40 21.84
C SER A 275 13.73 2.05 23.24
N MET A 276 12.40 2.07 23.46
CA MET A 276 11.78 1.68 24.74
C MET A 276 12.13 0.25 25.14
N ALA A 277 11.95 -0.72 24.25
CA ALA A 277 12.24 -2.11 24.55
C ALA A 277 13.70 -2.32 25.00
N ARG A 278 14.66 -1.60 24.39
CA ARG A 278 16.08 -1.63 24.79
C ARG A 278 16.32 -0.95 26.13
N THR A 279 15.67 0.17 26.42
CA THR A 279 15.79 0.86 27.71
C THR A 279 15.22 0.01 28.84
N VAL A 280 14.05 -0.60 28.65
CA VAL A 280 13.45 -1.53 29.61
C VAL A 280 14.35 -2.74 29.85
N ALA A 281 14.89 -3.34 28.78
CA ALA A 281 15.82 -4.47 28.90
C ALA A 281 17.09 -4.12 29.70
N ARG A 282 17.69 -2.96 29.42
CA ARG A 282 18.90 -2.50 30.13
C ARG A 282 18.61 -2.23 31.61
N SER A 283 17.46 -1.63 31.90
CA SER A 283 17.05 -1.37 33.29
C SER A 283 16.87 -2.67 34.08
N ALA A 284 16.25 -3.69 33.46
CA ALA A 284 16.13 -5.01 34.07
C ALA A 284 17.50 -5.70 34.31
N GLU A 285 18.42 -5.62 33.35
CA GLU A 285 19.80 -6.15 33.50
C GLU A 285 20.54 -5.46 34.65
N ASN A 286 20.36 -4.15 34.80
CA ASN A 286 20.99 -3.35 35.84
C ASN A 286 20.27 -3.42 37.20
N ARG A 287 19.10 -4.09 37.25
CA ARG A 287 18.21 -4.13 38.44
C ARG A 287 17.86 -2.73 38.95
N THR A 288 17.62 -1.80 38.04
CA THR A 288 17.20 -0.44 38.43
C THR A 288 15.84 -0.51 39.11
N ASP A 289 15.74 0.01 40.33
CA ASP A 289 14.45 0.08 41.03
C ASP A 289 13.70 1.33 40.59
N TRP A 290 12.81 1.16 39.61
CA TRP A 290 11.88 2.22 39.22
C TRP A 290 10.80 2.40 40.28
N ASP A 291 10.56 3.65 40.64
CA ASP A 291 9.44 4.04 41.50
C ASP A 291 8.12 3.40 41.05
N GLU A 292 7.38 2.82 42.01
CA GLU A 292 6.15 2.08 41.71
C GLU A 292 5.11 2.97 41.03
N SER A 293 5.00 4.24 41.45
CA SER A 293 4.02 5.15 40.86
C SER A 293 4.34 5.45 39.39
N PHE A 294 5.62 5.54 39.03
CA PHE A 294 6.04 5.67 37.64
C PHE A 294 5.69 4.41 36.84
N ARG A 295 6.06 3.23 37.37
CA ARG A 295 5.80 1.94 36.71
C ARG A 295 4.32 1.75 36.42
N GLU A 296 3.46 1.93 37.42
CA GLU A 296 2.02 1.71 37.29
C GLU A 296 1.39 2.68 36.29
N ARG A 297 1.66 3.98 36.40
CA ARG A 297 1.11 4.99 35.49
C ARG A 297 1.59 4.78 34.06
N TRP A 298 2.88 4.48 33.85
CA TRP A 298 3.42 4.22 32.51
C TRP A 298 2.77 2.99 31.88
N ARG A 299 2.64 1.89 32.65
CA ARG A 299 1.97 0.66 32.19
C ARG A 299 0.51 0.91 31.82
N GLU A 300 -0.21 1.66 32.65
CA GLU A 300 -1.62 2.00 32.43
C GLU A 300 -1.79 2.76 31.11
N VAL A 301 -0.96 3.78 30.88
CA VAL A 301 -1.02 4.55 29.64
C VAL A 301 -0.66 3.72 28.42
N ALA A 302 0.39 2.91 28.50
CA ALA A 302 0.84 2.07 27.39
C ALA A 302 -0.21 1.01 27.01
N ARG A 303 -0.77 0.29 27.99
CA ARG A 303 -1.87 -0.66 27.77
C ARG A 303 -3.14 0.04 27.30
N GLY A 304 -3.50 1.14 27.95
CA GLY A 304 -4.65 1.95 27.59
C GLY A 304 -4.58 2.44 26.14
N THR A 305 -3.39 2.84 25.67
CA THR A 305 -3.18 3.26 24.28
C THR A 305 -3.40 2.09 23.33
N ALA A 306 -2.83 0.91 23.62
CA ALA A 306 -3.03 -0.28 22.81
C ALA A 306 -4.51 -0.69 22.73
N ASP A 307 -5.21 -0.68 23.86
CA ASP A 307 -6.61 -1.07 23.95
C ASP A 307 -7.53 -0.05 23.25
N ALA A 308 -7.24 1.25 23.38
CA ALA A 308 -7.97 2.30 22.69
C ALA A 308 -7.76 2.26 21.16
N VAL A 309 -6.57 1.89 20.69
CA VAL A 309 -6.31 1.64 19.26
C VAL A 309 -7.15 0.48 18.74
N ASP A 310 -7.18 -0.65 19.46
CA ASP A 310 -7.98 -1.81 19.08
C ASP A 310 -9.48 -1.50 19.10
N ALA A 311 -9.93 -0.64 20.02
CA ALA A 311 -11.31 -0.17 20.10
C ALA A 311 -11.65 0.97 19.10
N GLN A 312 -10.65 1.53 18.42
CA GLN A 312 -10.78 2.75 17.59
C GLN A 312 -11.37 3.94 18.38
N ASP A 313 -11.01 4.06 19.66
CA ASP A 313 -11.56 5.05 20.61
C ASP A 313 -10.68 6.31 20.66
N VAL A 314 -10.99 7.27 19.78
CA VAL A 314 -10.26 8.54 19.69
C VAL A 314 -10.36 9.39 20.97
N PRO A 315 -11.54 9.58 21.60
CA PRO A 315 -11.63 10.29 22.88
C PRO A 315 -10.72 9.69 23.97
N ARG A 316 -10.69 8.35 24.09
CA ARG A 316 -9.81 7.70 25.06
C ARG A 316 -8.33 7.93 24.76
N LEU A 317 -7.95 7.95 23.49
CA LEU A 317 -6.57 8.30 23.08
C LEU A 317 -6.21 9.73 23.49
N GLU A 318 -7.10 10.70 23.27
CA GLU A 318 -6.88 12.09 23.69
C GLU A 318 -6.68 12.21 25.21
N GLU A 319 -7.50 11.55 26.02
CA GLU A 319 -7.35 11.49 27.48
C GLU A 319 -5.99 10.92 27.92
N LEU A 320 -5.54 9.84 27.27
CA LEU A 320 -4.25 9.20 27.57
C LEU A 320 -3.07 10.10 27.17
N GLY A 321 -3.20 10.86 26.09
CA GLY A 321 -2.24 11.90 25.71
C GLY A 321 -2.12 13.00 26.77
N GLU A 322 -3.22 13.40 27.39
CA GLU A 322 -3.20 14.35 28.52
C GLU A 322 -2.57 13.75 29.79
N GLU A 323 -2.82 12.48 30.09
CA GLU A 323 -2.16 11.77 31.19
C GLU A 323 -0.63 11.72 30.99
N LEU A 324 -0.16 11.45 29.77
CA LEU A 324 1.28 11.51 29.44
C LEU A 324 1.90 12.88 29.69
N SER A 325 1.19 13.95 29.33
CA SER A 325 1.63 15.31 29.61
C SER A 325 1.76 15.55 31.12
N ARG A 326 0.73 15.16 31.88
CA ARG A 326 0.72 15.29 33.35
C ARG A 326 1.84 14.49 34.01
N MET A 327 2.03 13.24 33.62
CA MET A 327 3.17 12.41 34.08
C MET A 327 4.51 13.09 33.82
N THR A 328 4.71 13.63 32.61
CA THR A 328 5.96 14.30 32.26
C THR A 328 6.22 15.51 33.15
N GLU A 329 5.18 16.31 33.42
CA GLU A 329 5.29 17.46 34.30
C GLU A 329 5.56 17.06 35.76
N ASP A 330 4.80 16.11 36.31
CA ASP A 330 4.96 15.59 37.67
C ASP A 330 6.40 15.10 37.93
N PHE A 331 6.92 14.25 37.04
CA PHE A 331 8.25 13.68 37.21
C PHE A 331 9.38 14.68 36.89
N SER A 332 9.13 15.70 36.06
CA SER A 332 10.13 16.76 35.81
C SER A 332 10.34 17.68 37.01
N GLN A 333 9.31 17.85 37.85
CA GLN A 333 9.36 18.68 39.05
C GLN A 333 9.84 17.88 40.28
N SER A 334 9.81 16.56 40.21
CA SER A 334 10.33 15.69 41.27
C SER A 334 11.86 15.77 41.36
N SER A 335 12.41 15.76 42.57
CA SER A 335 13.86 15.78 42.81
C SER A 335 14.50 14.41 42.56
N LEU A 336 14.42 13.91 41.33
CA LEU A 336 15.03 12.66 40.90
C LEU A 336 16.53 12.84 40.65
N GLU A 337 17.30 11.75 40.82
CA GLU A 337 18.69 11.76 40.35
C GLU A 337 18.76 11.93 38.82
N PRO A 338 19.77 12.65 38.28
CA PRO A 338 19.89 12.92 36.85
C PRO A 338 19.93 11.66 35.96
N GLU A 339 20.41 10.54 36.48
CA GLU A 339 20.44 9.25 35.75
C GLU A 339 19.04 8.67 35.61
N VAL A 340 18.28 8.62 36.69
CA VAL A 340 16.88 8.14 36.71
C VAL A 340 15.98 9.04 35.85
N TRP A 341 16.16 10.36 35.93
CA TRP A 341 15.42 11.30 35.09
C TRP A 341 15.67 11.07 33.59
N ARG A 342 16.91 10.78 33.18
CA ARG A 342 17.22 10.49 31.77
C ARG A 342 16.51 9.24 31.26
N GLU A 343 16.41 8.20 32.09
CA GLU A 343 15.65 6.99 31.75
C GLU A 343 14.15 7.27 31.65
N TYR A 344 13.58 7.94 32.65
CA TYR A 344 12.15 8.24 32.71
C TYR A 344 11.73 9.16 31.56
N GLY A 345 12.46 10.25 31.34
CA GLY A 345 12.23 11.17 30.24
C GLY A 345 12.34 10.48 28.88
N GLY A 346 13.31 9.58 28.71
CA GLY A 346 13.45 8.78 27.50
C GLY A 346 12.25 7.86 27.25
N LEU A 347 11.77 7.16 28.28
CA LEU A 347 10.60 6.28 28.18
C LEU A 347 9.30 7.05 27.96
N LEU A 348 9.11 8.19 28.62
CA LEU A 348 7.95 9.05 28.44
C LEU A 348 7.91 9.65 27.03
N MET A 349 9.05 10.14 26.53
CA MET A 349 9.14 10.72 25.19
C MET A 349 8.89 9.68 24.10
N ASN A 350 9.49 8.48 24.22
CA ASN A 350 9.24 7.43 23.25
C ASN A 350 7.77 6.96 23.30
N LEU A 351 7.18 6.83 24.49
CA LEU A 351 5.77 6.45 24.64
C LEU A 351 4.85 7.51 24.04
N ARG A 352 5.17 8.79 24.23
CA ARG A 352 4.48 9.93 23.62
C ARG A 352 4.51 9.86 22.10
N ASN A 353 5.70 9.65 21.51
CA ASN A 353 5.83 9.56 20.05
C ASN A 353 5.02 8.39 19.48
N VAL A 354 5.08 7.23 20.12
CA VAL A 354 4.29 6.04 19.71
C VAL A 354 2.80 6.31 19.85
N HIS A 355 2.37 6.90 20.96
CA HIS A 355 0.98 7.28 21.20
C HIS A 355 0.48 8.25 20.11
N ASP A 356 1.20 9.34 19.85
CA ASP A 356 0.81 10.35 18.87
C ASP A 356 0.71 9.76 17.45
N ALA A 357 1.63 8.87 17.07
CA ALA A 357 1.60 8.16 15.79
C ALA A 357 0.39 7.20 15.68
N LEU A 358 0.08 6.46 16.74
CA LEU A 358 -1.09 5.57 16.80
C LEU A 358 -2.39 6.37 16.75
N THR A 359 -2.49 7.47 17.48
CA THR A 359 -3.64 8.39 17.46
C THR A 359 -3.87 8.96 16.07
N ALA A 360 -2.82 9.43 15.41
CA ALA A 360 -2.92 9.92 14.03
C ALA A 360 -3.38 8.82 13.05
N ALA A 361 -2.93 7.57 13.22
CA ALA A 361 -3.35 6.46 12.40
C ALA A 361 -4.83 6.07 12.61
N VAL A 362 -5.31 6.07 13.86
CA VAL A 362 -6.73 5.81 14.19
C VAL A 362 -7.63 6.94 13.68
N GLN A 363 -7.24 8.20 13.86
CA GLN A 363 -7.96 9.35 13.30
C GLN A 363 -8.04 9.25 11.77
N TRP A 364 -6.93 8.88 11.13
CA TRP A 364 -6.92 8.63 9.70
C TRP A 364 -7.92 7.53 9.31
N ASN A 365 -7.95 6.37 9.99
CA ASN A 365 -8.93 5.31 9.74
C ASN A 365 -10.38 5.82 9.83
N HIS A 366 -10.67 6.67 10.82
CA HIS A 366 -12.00 7.24 11.05
C HIS A 366 -12.44 8.23 9.94
N GLU A 367 -11.49 9.00 9.39
CA GLU A 367 -11.71 9.93 8.28
C GLU A 367 -11.67 9.25 6.90
N ALA A 368 -10.93 8.15 6.80
CA ALA A 368 -10.63 7.39 5.61
C ALA A 368 -11.79 6.53 5.10
N THR A 369 -12.80 6.26 5.94
CA THR A 369 -13.82 5.24 5.64
C THR A 369 -14.39 5.45 4.23
N PRO A 370 -14.29 4.44 3.33
CA PRO A 370 -14.55 4.59 1.89
C PRO A 370 -15.93 5.18 1.54
N ASP A 371 -16.91 5.03 2.44
CA ASP A 371 -18.28 5.50 2.25
C ASP A 371 -18.41 7.03 2.41
N LYS A 372 -17.69 7.63 3.36
CA LYS A 372 -17.70 9.10 3.55
C LYS A 372 -17.07 9.83 2.36
N ARG A 373 -16.05 9.25 1.70
CA ARG A 373 -15.46 9.83 0.49
C ARG A 373 -16.27 9.57 -0.79
N ARG A 374 -17.07 8.50 -0.86
CA ARG A 374 -18.05 8.32 -1.94
C ARG A 374 -19.20 9.32 -1.82
N SER A 375 -19.69 9.57 -0.60
CA SER A 375 -20.76 10.55 -0.34
C SER A 375 -20.34 11.99 -0.67
N LYS A 376 -19.06 12.35 -0.50
CA LYS A 376 -18.55 13.66 -0.92
C LYS A 376 -18.40 13.83 -2.45
N ARG A 377 -18.53 12.76 -3.25
CA ARG A 377 -18.34 12.81 -4.71
C ARG A 377 -19.64 12.75 -5.50
N PHE A 378 -20.72 12.29 -4.87
CA PHE A 378 -22.09 12.44 -5.35
C PHE A 378 -22.90 12.88 -4.13
N ASP A 379 -23.19 14.18 -4.01
CA ASP A 379 -24.40 14.53 -3.26
C ASP A 379 -25.53 13.70 -3.88
N ASP A 380 -26.21 12.88 -3.08
CA ASP A 380 -27.39 12.16 -3.55
C ASP A 380 -28.32 13.23 -4.16
N PRO A 381 -28.70 13.15 -5.45
CA PRO A 381 -29.58 14.15 -6.06
C PRO A 381 -30.86 14.35 -5.24
N ARG A 382 -31.31 13.32 -4.51
CA ARG A 382 -32.45 13.41 -3.60
C ARG A 382 -32.14 14.19 -2.32
N GLU A 383 -30.93 14.10 -1.77
CA GLU A 383 -30.49 14.92 -0.64
C GLU A 383 -30.22 16.37 -1.04
N MET A 384 -29.64 16.59 -2.22
CA MET A 384 -29.49 17.93 -2.82
C MET A 384 -30.85 18.59 -3.03
N LEU A 385 -31.80 17.89 -3.65
CA LEU A 385 -33.18 18.37 -3.84
C LEU A 385 -33.92 18.52 -2.50
N ARG A 386 -33.62 17.72 -1.47
CA ARG A 386 -34.15 17.92 -0.11
C ARG A 386 -33.57 19.17 0.55
N ARG A 387 -32.27 19.44 0.41
CA ARG A 387 -31.62 20.66 0.91
C ARG A 387 -32.12 21.90 0.17
N GLU A 388 -32.30 21.84 -1.15
CA GLU A 388 -32.90 22.92 -1.94
C GLU A 388 -34.38 23.15 -1.59
N ARG A 389 -35.17 22.08 -1.38
CA ARG A 389 -36.55 22.21 -0.90
C ARG A 389 -36.62 22.79 0.51
N GLN A 390 -35.74 22.37 1.42
CA GLN A 390 -35.69 22.91 2.78
C GLN A 390 -35.21 24.37 2.80
N ALA A 391 -34.22 24.73 1.97
CA ALA A 391 -33.76 26.10 1.80
C ALA A 391 -34.84 26.99 1.14
N GLY A 392 -35.56 26.48 0.14
CA GLY A 392 -36.68 27.17 -0.52
C GLY A 392 -37.92 27.33 0.36
N VAL A 393 -38.15 26.41 1.32
CA VAL A 393 -39.20 26.53 2.34
C VAL A 393 -38.80 27.55 3.42
N ARG A 394 -37.51 27.62 3.79
CA ARG A 394 -36.99 28.64 4.72
C ARG A 394 -37.01 30.04 4.10
N GLY A 395 -36.66 30.18 2.81
CA GLY A 395 -36.74 31.43 2.06
C GLY A 395 -38.18 31.95 1.88
N ARG A 396 -39.15 31.05 1.62
CA ARG A 396 -40.57 31.45 1.51
C ARG A 396 -41.20 31.85 2.84
N ARG A 397 -40.80 31.26 3.97
CA ARG A 397 -41.23 31.72 5.30
C ARG A 397 -40.69 33.11 5.66
N LEU A 398 -39.52 33.48 5.15
CA LEU A 398 -38.94 34.81 5.38
C LEU A 398 -39.53 35.89 4.45
N SER A 399 -39.96 35.53 3.24
CA SER A 399 -40.68 36.44 2.34
C SER A 399 -42.13 36.68 2.77
N ALA A 400 -42.84 35.65 3.24
CA ALA A 400 -44.23 35.78 3.69
C ALA A 400 -44.39 36.55 5.02
N GLY A 401 -43.30 36.76 5.76
CA GLY A 401 -43.27 37.60 6.97
C GLY A 401 -42.99 39.09 6.72
N ARG A 402 -42.68 39.49 5.48
CA ARG A 402 -42.32 40.88 5.13
C ARG A 402 -43.42 41.67 4.42
N ASP A 403 -44.42 41.00 3.85
CA ASP A 403 -45.51 41.65 3.11
C ASP A 403 -46.78 41.93 3.97
N GLY A 404 -46.67 41.80 5.30
CA GLY A 404 -47.78 41.96 6.25
C GLY A 404 -47.84 43.29 7.01
N TYR A 405 -47.07 44.31 6.61
CA TYR A 405 -47.11 45.64 7.25
C TYR A 405 -47.02 46.75 6.20
N VAL A 406 -48.14 47.02 5.53
CA VAL A 406 -48.35 48.30 4.85
C VAL A 406 -49.68 48.88 5.31
N ALA A 407 -49.53 49.88 6.19
CA ALA A 407 -50.28 51.12 6.35
C ALA A 407 -51.79 51.13 6.12
N ARG A 408 -52.52 51.52 7.18
CA ARG A 408 -53.79 52.24 7.05
C ARG A 408 -53.87 53.34 8.12
N ASP A 409 -53.99 54.58 7.61
CA ASP A 409 -54.68 55.77 8.14
C ASP A 409 -54.16 56.37 9.48
N GLU A 410 -54.00 57.68 9.67
CA GLU A 410 -54.57 58.85 8.98
C GLU A 410 -53.82 60.14 9.41
N HIS A 411 -53.83 61.14 8.52
CA HIS A 411 -53.51 62.57 8.75
C HIS A 411 -54.33 63.15 9.94
N THR A 412 -54.00 64.26 10.62
CA THR A 412 -53.72 65.60 10.11
C THR A 412 -53.36 66.54 11.28
N GLU A 413 -52.52 67.52 10.96
CA GLU A 413 -52.12 68.77 11.65
C GLU A 413 -53.29 69.65 12.17
N PRO A 414 -53.06 70.70 13.00
CA PRO A 414 -52.14 71.82 12.73
C PRO A 414 -51.11 72.17 13.81
#